data_AF-M6EX18-F1
#
_entry.id   AF-M6EX18-F1
#
_cell.length_a   1.000
_cell.length_b   1.000
_cell.length_c   1.000
_cell.angle_alpha   90.00
_cell.angle_beta   90.00
_cell.angle_gamma   90.00
#
_symmetry.space_group_name_H-M   'P 1'
#
loop_
_entity.id
_entity.type
_entity.pdbx_description
1 polymer ?
#
loop_
_entity_poly.entity_id
_entity_poly.type
_entity_poly.pdbx_seq_one_letter_code
_entity_poly.pdbx_strand_id
1 'polypeptide(L)'
;MSVMNFARYKQINDDRVNYREMEDATVVSNYRNVGCGDGYRIYLKIDSSETVTDASYTTTGCGFGIVALAMATEFAKGKTIEQLKSITSTDIESMFEFPERRKNYPESAVAALLQAVRDYESGAGIPKEKRITAVKALEILKVKGSLKDEDLSSIILEKLKFDGVDFSGANLGHAFLQNSSFVGANFSGAKLRGSFLNNADLRNSNFRGADLRWAKLAGANVEGADFTDAIYDIGTRLDQKQIHLFSVMKKEGKDIYLNK
;
A
#
# COMPACT_ATOMS: atom_id res chain seq x y z
N MET A 1 18.52 17.84 -23.87
CA MET A 1 17.54 17.08 -23.05
C MET A 1 18.19 16.88 -21.71
N SER A 2 17.60 17.43 -20.65
CA SER A 2 18.10 17.12 -19.31
C SER A 2 17.78 15.64 -19.03
N VAL A 3 18.76 14.94 -18.47
CA VAL A 3 18.74 13.49 -18.30
C VAL A 3 18.40 13.24 -16.85
N MET A 4 17.32 12.47 -16.60
CA MET A 4 16.92 12.06 -15.26
C MET A 4 18.13 11.56 -14.47
N ASN A 5 18.32 12.12 -13.27
CA ASN A 5 19.39 11.70 -12.38
C ASN A 5 19.06 10.32 -11.76
N PHE A 6 19.61 9.26 -12.38
CA PHE A 6 19.36 7.88 -11.95
C PHE A 6 19.93 7.57 -10.56
N ALA A 7 21.06 8.17 -10.18
CA ALA A 7 21.62 7.99 -8.84
C ALA A 7 20.66 8.53 -7.77
N ARG A 8 20.09 9.72 -7.99
CA ARG A 8 19.07 10.31 -7.11
C ARG A 8 17.77 9.52 -7.13
N TYR A 9 17.34 9.02 -8.29
CA TYR A 9 16.18 8.12 -8.37
C TYR A 9 16.34 6.90 -7.47
N LYS A 10 17.49 6.22 -7.57
CA LYS A 10 17.81 5.03 -6.77
C LYS A 10 17.86 5.38 -5.29
N GLN A 11 18.54 6.47 -4.93
CA GLN A 11 18.63 6.94 -3.56
C GLN A 11 17.24 7.17 -2.94
N ILE A 12 16.35 7.92 -3.58
CA ILE A 12 15.00 8.19 -3.04
C ILE A 12 14.20 6.90 -2.81
N ASN A 13 14.35 5.93 -3.72
CA ASN A 13 13.69 4.63 -3.60
C ASN A 13 14.26 3.77 -2.47
N ASP A 14 15.58 3.79 -2.28
CA ASP A 14 16.28 3.06 -1.23
C ASP A 14 16.01 3.68 0.15
N ASP A 15 16.11 5.01 0.25
CA ASP A 15 15.92 5.79 1.49
C ASP A 15 14.45 5.90 1.89
N ARG A 16 13.51 5.60 0.97
CA ARG A 16 12.06 5.64 1.23
C ARG A 16 11.61 6.98 1.83
N VAL A 17 12.05 8.08 1.22
CA VAL A 17 11.76 9.45 1.67
C VAL A 17 10.26 9.64 1.88
N ASN A 18 9.87 10.07 3.08
CA ASN A 18 8.49 10.28 3.54
C ASN A 18 7.55 9.06 3.46
N TYR A 19 8.07 7.86 3.18
CA TYR A 19 7.27 6.64 3.10
C TYR A 19 7.08 6.04 4.50
N ARG A 20 5.92 6.29 5.11
CA ARG A 20 5.54 5.75 6.42
C ARG A 20 4.05 5.98 6.66
N GLU A 21 3.53 5.26 7.64
CA GLU A 21 2.25 5.59 8.25
C GLU A 21 2.44 6.72 9.30
N MET A 22 1.39 7.49 9.57
CA MET A 22 1.41 8.61 10.51
C MET A 22 0.17 8.58 11.41
N GLU A 23 0.36 8.17 12.67
CA GLU A 23 -0.71 8.02 13.66
C GLU A 23 -1.41 9.34 14.00
N ASP A 24 -0.64 10.41 14.10
CA ASP A 24 -1.09 11.74 14.49
C ASP A 24 -1.48 12.62 13.29
N ALA A 25 -1.68 12.01 12.12
CA ALA A 25 -2.14 12.72 10.93
C ALA A 25 -3.50 13.39 11.17
N THR A 26 -3.64 14.64 10.72
CA THR A 26 -4.93 15.35 10.75
C THR A 26 -5.88 14.72 9.74
N VAL A 27 -5.41 14.51 8.51
CA VAL A 27 -6.15 13.83 7.43
C VAL A 27 -5.35 12.64 6.89
N VAL A 28 -6.07 11.56 6.57
CA VAL A 28 -5.54 10.44 5.78
C VAL A 28 -6.48 10.24 4.61
N SER A 29 -5.93 10.24 3.40
CA SER A 29 -6.68 10.22 2.14
C SER A 29 -6.19 9.09 1.25
N ASN A 30 -7.14 8.38 0.62
CA ASN A 30 -6.83 7.35 -0.37
C ASN A 30 -7.07 7.90 -1.77
N TYR A 31 -6.15 7.62 -2.67
CA TYR A 31 -6.25 7.95 -4.07
C TYR A 31 -5.88 6.73 -4.91
N ARG A 32 -6.67 6.45 -5.96
CA ARG A 32 -6.36 5.38 -6.91
C ARG A 32 -5.84 6.00 -8.19
N ASN A 33 -4.59 5.70 -8.53
CA ASN A 33 -3.99 6.12 -9.79
C ASN A 33 -4.79 5.54 -10.97
N VAL A 34 -5.35 6.42 -11.79
CA VAL A 34 -6.22 6.04 -12.92
C VAL A 34 -5.45 5.36 -14.06
N GLY A 35 -4.16 5.63 -14.20
CA GLY A 35 -3.34 5.10 -15.30
C GLY A 35 -2.86 3.68 -15.06
N CYS A 36 -2.31 3.39 -13.87
CA CYS A 36 -1.76 2.07 -13.53
C CYS A 36 -2.61 1.27 -12.53
N GLY A 37 -3.57 1.92 -11.86
CA GLY A 37 -4.39 1.30 -10.82
C GLY A 37 -3.75 1.25 -9.43
N ASP A 38 -2.54 1.81 -9.26
CA ASP A 38 -1.83 1.86 -7.97
C ASP A 38 -2.62 2.64 -6.92
N GLY A 39 -2.66 2.12 -5.69
CA GLY A 39 -3.24 2.78 -4.54
C GLY A 39 -2.21 3.67 -3.85
N TYR A 40 -2.54 4.93 -3.67
CA TYR A 40 -1.77 5.94 -2.95
C TYR A 40 -2.55 6.31 -1.68
N ARG A 41 -1.84 6.41 -0.56
CA ARG A 41 -2.40 6.95 0.68
C ARG A 41 -1.55 8.10 1.14
N ILE A 42 -2.16 9.28 1.32
CA ILE A 42 -1.50 10.50 1.76
C ILE A 42 -1.90 10.78 3.20
N TYR A 43 -0.93 11.16 4.03
CA TYR A 43 -1.13 11.58 5.41
C TYR A 43 -0.62 13.01 5.53
N LEU A 44 -1.46 13.92 6.01
CA LEU A 44 -1.06 15.31 6.31
C LEU A 44 -1.33 15.61 7.79
N LYS A 45 -0.32 16.13 8.47
CA LYS A 45 -0.44 16.72 9.80
C LYS A 45 -0.52 18.23 9.65
N ILE A 46 -1.67 18.78 9.99
CA ILE A 46 -2.03 20.18 9.76
C ILE A 46 -2.25 20.84 11.12
N ASP A 47 -1.62 21.98 11.34
CA ASP A 47 -1.77 22.77 12.56
C ASP A 47 -2.97 23.72 12.52
N SER A 48 -3.17 24.49 13.60
CA SER A 48 -4.29 25.44 13.71
C SER A 48 -4.20 26.63 12.74
N SER A 49 -3.05 26.85 12.09
CA SER A 49 -2.88 27.86 11.03
C SER A 49 -3.14 27.31 9.63
N GLU A 50 -3.66 26.08 9.55
CA GLU A 50 -3.84 25.33 8.30
C GLU A 50 -2.54 25.11 7.52
N THR A 51 -1.41 25.04 8.24
CA THR A 51 -0.11 24.73 7.65
C THR A 51 0.19 23.24 7.81
N VAL A 52 0.65 22.60 6.73
CA VAL A 52 1.12 21.22 6.76
C VAL A 52 2.47 21.18 7.48
N THR A 53 2.46 20.72 8.74
CA THR A 53 3.66 20.58 9.57
C THR A 53 4.44 19.31 9.28
N ASP A 54 3.76 18.26 8.82
CA ASP A 54 4.39 17.02 8.37
C ASP A 54 3.50 16.34 7.31
N ALA A 55 4.13 15.60 6.40
CA ALA A 55 3.47 14.87 5.34
C ALA A 55 4.18 13.54 5.09
N SER A 56 3.37 12.51 4.81
CA SER A 56 3.88 11.18 4.47
C SER A 56 2.94 10.47 3.52
N TYR A 57 3.39 9.35 2.98
CA TYR A 57 2.58 8.51 2.11
C TYR A 57 2.89 7.03 2.28
N THR A 58 1.95 6.21 1.84
CA THR A 58 2.18 4.80 1.52
C THR A 58 1.65 4.53 0.11
N THR A 59 2.24 3.58 -0.61
CA THR A 59 1.86 3.33 -2.01
C THR A 59 2.15 1.91 -2.45
N THR A 60 1.22 1.33 -3.19
CA THR A 60 1.39 0.04 -3.87
C THR A 60 2.18 0.17 -5.17
N GLY A 61 2.54 1.40 -5.54
CA GLY A 61 3.08 1.74 -6.85
C GLY A 61 4.56 1.48 -7.03
N CYS A 62 5.01 1.64 -8.27
CA CYS A 62 6.39 1.42 -8.66
C CYS A 62 7.32 2.56 -8.20
N GLY A 63 8.63 2.42 -8.46
CA GLY A 63 9.61 3.40 -8.01
C GLY A 63 9.44 4.82 -8.54
N PHE A 64 8.85 5.00 -9.73
CA PHE A 64 8.47 6.35 -10.19
C PHE A 64 7.32 6.96 -9.38
N GLY A 65 6.35 6.13 -8.96
CA GLY A 65 5.28 6.55 -8.06
C GLY A 65 5.82 6.93 -6.68
N ILE A 66 6.76 6.15 -6.14
CA ILE A 66 7.47 6.45 -4.90
C ILE A 66 8.17 7.81 -5.00
N VAL A 67 8.96 8.05 -6.05
CA VAL A 67 9.66 9.34 -6.21
C VAL A 67 8.69 10.51 -6.35
N ALA A 68 7.64 10.38 -7.15
CA ALA A 68 6.65 11.44 -7.32
C ALA A 68 5.91 11.77 -6.01
N LEU A 69 5.52 10.76 -5.23
CA LEU A 69 4.87 10.94 -3.94
C LEU A 69 5.82 11.49 -2.87
N ALA A 70 7.09 11.08 -2.89
CA ALA A 70 8.13 11.66 -2.04
C ALA A 70 8.28 13.16 -2.32
N MET A 71 8.35 13.57 -3.59
CA MET A 71 8.44 14.98 -3.94
C MET A 71 7.16 15.74 -3.58
N ALA A 72 5.97 15.17 -3.81
CA ALA A 72 4.71 15.83 -3.47
C ALA A 72 4.53 16.02 -1.96
N THR A 73 4.87 15.02 -1.15
CA THR A 73 4.82 15.13 0.32
C THR A 73 5.90 16.06 0.85
N GLU A 74 7.08 16.10 0.23
CA GLU A 74 8.13 17.05 0.62
C GLU A 74 7.73 18.49 0.26
N PHE A 75 7.15 18.72 -0.92
CA PHE A 75 6.61 20.02 -1.32
C PHE A 75 5.51 20.50 -0.37
N ALA A 76 4.69 19.57 0.14
CA ALA A 76 3.57 19.90 1.00
C ALA A 76 4.00 20.52 2.34
N LYS A 77 5.13 20.08 2.90
CA LYS A 77 5.61 20.54 4.21
C LYS A 77 5.86 22.06 4.20
N GLY A 78 5.35 22.74 5.21
CA GLY A 78 5.44 24.19 5.38
C GLY A 78 4.52 25.00 4.47
N LYS A 79 3.67 24.36 3.66
CA LYS A 79 2.63 25.04 2.87
C LYS A 79 1.32 25.09 3.63
N THR A 80 0.59 26.18 3.44
CA THR A 80 -0.82 26.26 3.85
C THR A 80 -1.70 25.42 2.93
N ILE A 81 -2.86 24.98 3.43
CA ILE A 81 -3.85 24.28 2.61
C ILE A 81 -4.25 25.09 1.38
N GLU A 82 -4.39 26.41 1.51
CA GLU A 82 -4.70 27.30 0.38
C GLU A 82 -3.59 27.29 -0.68
N GLN A 83 -2.31 27.34 -0.28
CA GLN A 83 -1.18 27.24 -1.23
C GLN A 83 -1.13 25.90 -1.95
N LEU A 84 -1.58 24.81 -1.31
CA LEU A 84 -1.58 23.49 -1.93
C LEU A 84 -2.66 23.32 -3.00
N LYS A 85 -3.71 24.13 -3.01
CA LYS A 85 -4.75 24.07 -4.05
C LYS A 85 -4.22 24.44 -5.43
N SER A 86 -3.15 25.24 -5.50
CA SER A 86 -2.52 25.66 -6.75
C SER A 86 -1.34 24.79 -7.18
N ILE A 87 -1.05 23.68 -6.49
CA ILE A 87 0.07 22.80 -6.86
C ILE A 87 -0.14 22.18 -8.26
N THR A 88 0.94 22.09 -9.03
CA THR A 88 0.98 21.53 -10.38
C THR A 88 2.04 20.45 -10.51
N SER A 89 2.00 19.65 -11.58
CA SER A 89 3.05 18.67 -11.86
C SER A 89 4.42 19.34 -12.07
N THR A 90 4.44 20.57 -12.60
CA THR A 90 5.66 21.38 -12.78
C THR A 90 6.37 21.63 -11.44
N ASP A 91 5.64 21.85 -10.36
CA ASP A 91 6.23 22.02 -9.03
C ASP A 91 6.98 20.76 -8.59
N ILE A 92 6.38 19.58 -8.84
CA ILE A 92 7.00 18.28 -8.56
C ILE A 92 8.20 18.02 -9.48
N GLU A 93 8.06 18.33 -10.77
CA GLU A 93 9.12 18.16 -11.77
C GLU A 93 10.32 19.10 -11.53
N SER A 94 10.09 20.27 -10.91
CA SER A 94 11.16 21.17 -10.49
C SER A 94 12.05 20.58 -9.39
N MET A 95 11.48 19.69 -8.56
CA MET A 95 12.22 19.00 -7.49
C MET A 95 12.96 17.77 -8.01
N PHE A 96 12.40 17.07 -8.99
CA PHE A 96 12.99 15.90 -9.63
C PHE A 96 12.49 15.77 -11.09
N GLU A 97 13.40 15.69 -12.05
CA GLU A 97 13.04 15.56 -13.45
C GLU A 97 12.63 14.12 -13.83
N PHE A 98 11.44 13.97 -14.39
CA PHE A 98 10.93 12.69 -14.86
C PHE A 98 11.14 12.53 -16.38
N PRO A 99 11.48 11.33 -16.86
CA PRO A 99 11.50 11.05 -18.29
C PRO A 99 10.13 11.32 -18.92
N GLU A 100 10.09 11.75 -20.19
CA GLU A 100 8.84 12.14 -20.88
C GLU A 100 7.74 11.07 -20.77
N ARG A 101 8.10 9.78 -20.91
CA ARG A 101 7.18 8.63 -20.81
C ARG A 101 6.70 8.34 -19.37
N ARG A 102 7.10 9.13 -18.38
CA ARG A 102 6.86 8.95 -16.95
C ARG A 102 6.30 10.21 -16.28
N LYS A 103 5.93 11.25 -17.05
CA LYS A 103 5.31 12.48 -16.51
C LYS A 103 3.92 12.28 -15.90
N ASN A 104 3.27 11.16 -16.21
CA ASN A 104 2.03 10.74 -15.58
C ASN A 104 2.15 10.51 -14.05
N TYR A 105 3.37 10.26 -13.53
CA TYR A 105 3.59 10.03 -12.10
C TYR A 105 3.48 11.32 -11.26
N PRO A 106 4.18 12.42 -11.61
CA PRO A 106 3.94 13.75 -11.05
C PRO A 106 2.47 14.16 -11.03
N GLU A 107 1.78 14.02 -12.16
CA GLU A 107 0.34 14.34 -12.28
C GLU A 107 -0.51 13.54 -11.28
N SER A 108 -0.22 12.24 -11.14
CA SER A 108 -0.94 11.37 -10.20
C SER A 108 -0.63 11.70 -8.74
N ALA A 109 0.60 12.10 -8.43
CA ALA A 109 0.98 12.51 -7.07
C ALA A 109 0.33 13.84 -6.68
N VAL A 110 0.25 14.80 -7.62
CA VAL A 110 -0.50 16.05 -7.45
C VAL A 110 -1.98 15.77 -7.24
N ALA A 111 -2.58 14.91 -8.06
CA ALA A 111 -3.99 14.55 -7.91
C ALA A 111 -4.28 13.89 -6.54
N ALA A 112 -3.38 13.06 -6.04
CA ALA A 112 -3.48 12.45 -4.71
C ALA A 112 -3.35 13.49 -3.59
N LEU A 113 -2.41 14.44 -3.70
CA LEU A 113 -2.24 15.50 -2.71
C LEU A 113 -3.46 16.45 -2.70
N LEU A 114 -3.97 16.82 -3.87
CA LEU A 114 -5.20 17.61 -4.00
C LEU A 114 -6.42 16.87 -3.47
N GLN A 115 -6.48 15.54 -3.59
CA GLN A 115 -7.52 14.73 -2.93
C GLN A 115 -7.40 14.83 -1.41
N ALA A 116 -6.18 14.74 -0.86
CA ALA A 116 -5.96 14.89 0.58
C ALA A 116 -6.37 16.28 1.11
N VAL A 117 -6.12 17.34 0.34
CA VAL A 117 -6.61 18.69 0.64
C VAL A 117 -8.14 18.73 0.67
N ARG A 118 -8.81 18.19 -0.35
CA ARG A 118 -10.30 18.12 -0.36
C ARG A 118 -10.86 17.30 0.80
N ASP A 119 -10.22 16.20 1.14
CA ASP A 119 -10.64 15.32 2.24
C ASP A 119 -10.44 15.99 3.61
N TYR A 120 -9.45 16.86 3.74
CA TYR A 120 -9.27 17.70 4.93
C TYR A 120 -10.39 18.72 5.05
N GLU A 121 -10.64 19.50 3.99
CA GLU A 121 -11.65 20.58 3.99
C GLU A 121 -13.07 20.07 4.19
N SER A 122 -13.39 18.91 3.62
CA SER A 122 -14.72 18.29 3.73
C SER A 122 -14.88 17.38 4.95
N GLY A 123 -13.79 17.03 5.63
CA GLY A 123 -13.78 15.98 6.66
C GLY A 123 -14.00 14.55 6.13
N ALA A 124 -13.91 14.34 4.81
CA ALA A 124 -14.16 13.05 4.15
C ALA A 124 -12.98 12.06 4.21
N GLY A 125 -11.87 12.44 4.86
CA GLY A 125 -10.73 11.54 5.07
C GLY A 125 -11.10 10.29 5.89
N ILE A 126 -10.18 9.32 5.94
CA ILE A 126 -10.38 8.09 6.72
C ILE A 126 -10.61 8.45 8.20
N PRO A 127 -11.70 7.99 8.85
CA PRO A 127 -11.97 8.26 10.25
C PRO A 127 -10.85 7.75 11.17
N LYS A 128 -10.49 8.49 12.23
CA LYS A 128 -9.33 8.19 13.10
C LYS A 128 -9.43 6.79 13.72
N GLU A 129 -10.61 6.37 14.13
CA GLU A 129 -10.88 5.07 14.73
C GLU A 129 -10.63 3.91 13.77
N LYS A 130 -10.75 4.14 12.44
CA LYS A 130 -10.50 3.15 11.39
C LYS A 130 -9.06 3.16 10.87
N ARG A 131 -8.22 4.10 11.30
CA ARG A 131 -6.80 4.11 10.98
C ARG A 131 -6.12 3.09 11.88
N ILE A 132 -5.66 1.97 11.30
CA ILE A 132 -4.81 1.00 11.98
C ILE A 132 -3.46 0.99 11.28
N THR A 133 -2.42 1.38 12.01
CA THR A 133 -1.03 1.29 11.58
C THR A 133 -0.34 0.10 12.22
N ALA A 134 0.90 -0.16 11.81
CA ALA A 134 1.75 -1.19 12.38
C ALA A 134 1.81 -1.13 13.92
N VAL A 135 1.99 0.08 14.47
CA VAL A 135 2.12 0.28 15.92
C VAL A 135 0.83 -0.13 16.63
N LYS A 136 -0.31 0.39 16.17
CA LYS A 136 -1.62 0.08 16.73
C LYS A 136 -2.00 -1.39 16.55
N ALA A 137 -1.64 -2.02 15.43
CA ALA A 137 -1.84 -3.45 15.22
C ALA A 137 -1.03 -4.27 16.24
N LEU A 138 0.22 -3.90 16.52
CA LEU A 138 1.03 -4.56 17.55
C LEU A 138 0.45 -4.37 18.95
N GLU A 139 -0.15 -3.21 19.25
CA GLU A 139 -0.86 -2.98 20.52
C GLU A 139 -2.12 -3.84 20.64
N ILE A 140 -2.95 -3.88 19.59
CA ILE A 140 -4.13 -4.77 19.52
C ILE A 140 -3.70 -6.21 19.74
N LEU A 141 -2.63 -6.66 19.07
CA LEU A 141 -2.11 -8.01 19.21
C LEU A 141 -1.64 -8.32 20.64
N LYS A 142 -0.97 -7.38 21.31
CA LYS A 142 -0.54 -7.54 22.72
C LYS A 142 -1.72 -7.71 23.66
N VAL A 143 -2.83 -7.01 23.40
CA VAL A 143 -4.01 -7.01 24.28
C VAL A 143 -4.94 -8.18 23.98
N LYS A 144 -5.23 -8.44 22.71
CA LYS A 144 -6.22 -9.44 22.27
C LYS A 144 -5.62 -10.80 21.94
N GLY A 145 -4.31 -10.87 21.68
CA GLY A 145 -3.64 -12.09 21.20
C GLY A 145 -3.93 -12.45 19.74
N SER A 146 -4.74 -11.65 19.03
CA SER A 146 -5.12 -11.89 17.63
C SER A 146 -5.37 -10.58 16.88
N LEU A 147 -5.34 -10.65 15.55
CA LEU A 147 -5.75 -9.61 14.61
C LEU A 147 -6.95 -10.05 13.76
N LYS A 148 -7.74 -10.99 14.30
CA LYS A 148 -8.95 -11.53 13.69
C LYS A 148 -9.99 -10.43 13.44
N ASP A 149 -10.59 -10.46 12.26
CA ASP A 149 -11.64 -9.54 11.81
C ASP A 149 -11.29 -8.04 11.82
N GLU A 150 -10.01 -7.67 12.06
CA GLU A 150 -9.55 -6.29 12.08
C GLU A 150 -9.49 -5.68 10.67
N ASP A 151 -9.76 -4.37 10.55
CA ASP A 151 -9.56 -3.63 9.30
C ASP A 151 -8.12 -3.12 9.19
N LEU A 152 -7.29 -3.93 8.55
CA LEU A 152 -5.86 -3.69 8.33
C LEU A 152 -5.59 -3.27 6.87
N SER A 153 -6.57 -2.65 6.21
CA SER A 153 -6.44 -2.33 4.79
C SER A 153 -5.32 -1.30 4.54
N SER A 154 -4.45 -1.64 3.59
CA SER A 154 -3.23 -0.90 3.23
C SER A 154 -2.24 -0.65 4.37
N ILE A 155 -2.30 -1.45 5.44
CA ILE A 155 -1.33 -1.40 6.55
C ILE A 155 0.09 -1.72 6.07
N ILE A 156 1.09 -1.15 6.72
CA ILE A 156 2.50 -1.55 6.55
C ILE A 156 2.92 -2.53 7.63
N LEU A 157 3.07 -3.81 7.28
CA LEU A 157 3.64 -4.85 8.14
C LEU A 157 4.87 -5.49 7.48
N GLU A 158 5.78 -4.68 6.95
CA GLU A 158 6.99 -5.12 6.24
C GLU A 158 8.14 -5.44 7.21
N LYS A 159 8.89 -6.52 6.96
CA LYS A 159 10.05 -6.95 7.75
C LYS A 159 9.74 -7.19 9.24
N LEU A 160 8.54 -7.67 9.54
CA LEU A 160 8.06 -7.98 10.89
C LEU A 160 7.84 -9.48 11.09
N LYS A 161 7.65 -9.89 12.35
CA LYS A 161 7.38 -11.28 12.74
C LYS A 161 5.98 -11.40 13.37
N PHE A 162 5.10 -12.13 12.69
CA PHE A 162 3.71 -12.42 13.07
C PHE A 162 3.43 -13.93 13.03
N ASP A 163 4.42 -14.74 13.39
CA ASP A 163 4.28 -16.20 13.44
C ASP A 163 3.16 -16.62 14.39
N GLY A 164 2.32 -17.56 13.96
CA GLY A 164 1.20 -18.09 14.73
C GLY A 164 0.05 -17.12 14.98
N VAL A 165 0.09 -15.90 14.44
CA VAL A 165 -0.95 -14.89 14.67
C VAL A 165 -2.21 -15.24 13.88
N ASP A 166 -3.37 -15.06 14.53
CA ASP A 166 -4.68 -15.22 13.89
C ASP A 166 -5.11 -13.91 13.20
N PHE A 167 -5.13 -13.94 11.87
CA PHE A 167 -5.66 -12.93 10.96
C PHE A 167 -6.95 -13.39 10.27
N SER A 168 -7.64 -14.43 10.79
CA SER A 168 -8.85 -14.94 10.16
C SER A 168 -9.89 -13.82 9.98
N GLY A 169 -10.52 -13.78 8.81
CA GLY A 169 -11.51 -12.74 8.45
C GLY A 169 -10.98 -11.30 8.33
N ALA A 170 -9.70 -11.03 8.67
CA ALA A 170 -9.14 -9.68 8.64
C ALA A 170 -9.17 -9.08 7.23
N ASN A 171 -9.34 -7.76 7.16
CA ASN A 171 -9.21 -7.03 5.90
C ASN A 171 -7.76 -6.58 5.70
N LEU A 172 -7.02 -7.28 4.88
CA LEU A 172 -5.63 -6.99 4.49
C LEU A 172 -5.54 -6.52 3.03
N GLY A 173 -6.62 -5.95 2.49
CA GLY A 173 -6.67 -5.43 1.14
C GLY A 173 -5.58 -4.38 0.93
N HIS A 174 -4.76 -4.55 -0.11
CA HIS A 174 -3.62 -3.68 -0.43
C HIS A 174 -2.55 -3.56 0.68
N ALA A 175 -2.52 -4.46 1.67
CA ALA A 175 -1.53 -4.44 2.74
C ALA A 175 -0.10 -4.74 2.24
N PHE A 176 0.90 -4.17 2.91
CA PHE A 176 2.32 -4.40 2.65
C PHE A 176 2.87 -5.41 3.65
N LEU A 177 2.99 -6.66 3.23
CA LEU A 177 3.36 -7.81 4.05
C LEU A 177 4.72 -8.41 3.62
N GLN A 178 5.45 -7.75 2.70
CA GLN A 178 6.66 -8.29 2.11
C GLN A 178 7.81 -8.42 3.11
N ASN A 179 8.63 -9.46 2.90
CA ASN A 179 9.80 -9.80 3.72
C ASN A 179 9.48 -10.03 5.21
N SER A 180 8.21 -10.30 5.55
CA SER A 180 7.77 -10.59 6.91
C SER A 180 7.61 -12.10 7.13
N SER A 181 7.64 -12.52 8.39
CA SER A 181 7.41 -13.89 8.80
C SER A 181 5.99 -14.06 9.33
N PHE A 182 5.26 -15.01 8.76
CA PHE A 182 3.90 -15.41 9.14
C PHE A 182 3.83 -16.93 9.29
N VAL A 183 4.90 -17.55 9.81
CA VAL A 183 4.98 -19.00 9.94
C VAL A 183 3.87 -19.49 10.86
N GLY A 184 3.03 -20.40 10.37
CA GLY A 184 1.88 -20.92 11.14
C GLY A 184 0.75 -19.90 11.37
N ALA A 185 0.76 -18.73 10.73
CA ALA A 185 -0.30 -17.74 10.88
C ALA A 185 -1.61 -18.23 10.24
N ASN A 186 -2.74 -17.78 10.79
CA ASN A 186 -4.06 -18.11 10.26
C ASN A 186 -4.65 -16.94 9.45
N PHE A 187 -4.72 -17.07 8.13
CA PHE A 187 -5.37 -16.15 7.20
C PHE A 187 -6.71 -16.69 6.67
N SER A 188 -7.32 -17.68 7.32
CA SER A 188 -8.55 -18.29 6.81
C SER A 188 -9.65 -17.23 6.62
N GLY A 189 -10.21 -17.15 5.41
CA GLY A 189 -11.23 -16.16 5.05
C GLY A 189 -10.77 -14.70 5.04
N ALA A 190 -9.47 -14.42 5.19
CA ALA A 190 -8.95 -13.06 5.15
C ALA A 190 -9.10 -12.44 3.75
N LYS A 191 -9.29 -11.12 3.70
CA LYS A 191 -9.37 -10.35 2.44
C LYS A 191 -7.99 -9.80 2.10
N LEU A 192 -7.28 -10.45 1.19
CA LEU A 192 -5.89 -10.11 0.80
C LEU A 192 -5.82 -9.50 -0.61
N ARG A 193 -6.94 -8.98 -1.11
CA ARG A 193 -7.03 -8.42 -2.46
C ARG A 193 -5.93 -7.38 -2.70
N GLY A 194 -5.06 -7.62 -3.67
CA GLY A 194 -3.98 -6.70 -4.03
C GLY A 194 -2.89 -6.51 -2.98
N SER A 195 -2.78 -7.39 -1.97
CA SER A 195 -1.73 -7.33 -0.96
C SER A 195 -0.36 -7.74 -1.52
N PHE A 196 0.70 -7.32 -0.83
CA PHE A 196 2.10 -7.58 -1.19
C PHE A 196 2.71 -8.54 -0.19
N LEU A 197 2.87 -9.80 -0.58
CA LEU A 197 3.47 -10.89 0.20
C LEU A 197 4.84 -11.31 -0.37
N ASN A 198 5.46 -10.47 -1.20
CA ASN A 198 6.72 -10.81 -1.85
C ASN A 198 7.79 -11.18 -0.80
N ASN A 199 8.49 -12.29 -1.02
CA ASN A 199 9.51 -12.84 -0.11
C ASN A 199 9.03 -13.06 1.34
N ALA A 200 7.72 -13.10 1.61
CA ALA A 200 7.22 -13.42 2.94
C ALA A 200 7.47 -14.90 3.27
N ASP A 201 7.76 -15.20 4.54
CA ASP A 201 7.79 -16.58 5.03
C ASP A 201 6.39 -16.97 5.49
N LEU A 202 5.71 -17.78 4.69
CA LEU A 202 4.32 -18.21 4.87
C LEU A 202 4.25 -19.70 5.24
N ARG A 203 5.35 -20.31 5.68
CA ARG A 203 5.38 -21.75 5.97
C ARG A 203 4.30 -22.15 6.97
N ASN A 204 3.62 -23.26 6.70
CA ASN A 204 2.56 -23.82 7.55
C ASN A 204 1.39 -22.85 7.85
N SER A 205 1.23 -21.77 7.08
CA SER A 205 0.12 -20.83 7.27
C SER A 205 -1.18 -21.36 6.66
N ASN A 206 -2.31 -20.88 7.15
CA ASN A 206 -3.64 -21.28 6.68
C ASN A 206 -4.27 -20.15 5.84
N PHE A 207 -4.42 -20.33 4.54
CA PHE A 207 -5.10 -19.41 3.62
C PHE A 207 -6.47 -19.90 3.17
N ARG A 208 -7.07 -20.88 3.85
CA ARG A 208 -8.32 -21.50 3.41
C ARG A 208 -9.42 -20.45 3.19
N GLY A 209 -9.99 -20.41 1.98
CA GLY A 209 -11.03 -19.45 1.62
C GLY A 209 -10.62 -17.97 1.62
N ALA A 210 -9.33 -17.66 1.73
CA ALA A 210 -8.84 -16.28 1.67
C ALA A 210 -8.96 -15.70 0.25
N ASP A 211 -9.22 -14.40 0.13
CA ASP A 211 -9.29 -13.70 -1.16
C ASP A 211 -7.92 -13.13 -1.56
N LEU A 212 -7.21 -13.82 -2.46
CA LEU A 212 -5.87 -13.45 -2.93
C LEU A 212 -5.88 -12.79 -4.32
N ARG A 213 -7.02 -12.36 -4.83
CA ARG A 213 -7.09 -11.72 -6.15
C ARG A 213 -6.16 -10.50 -6.23
N TRP A 214 -5.40 -10.37 -7.33
CA TRP A 214 -4.32 -9.39 -7.50
C TRP A 214 -3.18 -9.42 -6.46
N ALA A 215 -3.15 -10.36 -5.51
CA ALA A 215 -2.08 -10.44 -4.52
C ALA A 215 -0.75 -10.85 -5.18
N LYS A 216 0.35 -10.37 -4.62
CA LYS A 216 1.71 -10.62 -5.14
C LYS A 216 2.49 -11.45 -4.12
N LEU A 217 2.82 -12.69 -4.47
CA LEU A 217 3.51 -13.65 -3.61
C LEU A 217 4.86 -14.08 -4.22
N ALA A 218 5.44 -13.29 -5.12
CA ALA A 218 6.70 -13.63 -5.77
C ALA A 218 7.81 -13.82 -4.72
N GLY A 219 8.53 -14.94 -4.78
CA GLY A 219 9.57 -15.30 -3.82
C GLY A 219 9.08 -15.74 -2.44
N ALA A 220 7.77 -15.76 -2.15
CA ALA A 220 7.26 -16.19 -0.84
C ALA A 220 7.61 -17.66 -0.54
N ASN A 221 7.90 -17.99 0.71
CA ASN A 221 8.02 -19.39 1.12
C ASN A 221 6.67 -19.94 1.56
N VAL A 222 6.07 -20.81 0.76
CA VAL A 222 4.73 -21.37 0.97
C VAL A 222 4.75 -22.84 1.37
N GLU A 223 5.90 -23.38 1.78
CA GLU A 223 6.03 -24.77 2.18
C GLU A 223 5.07 -25.12 3.34
N GLY A 224 4.24 -26.14 3.14
CA GLY A 224 3.25 -26.58 4.12
C GLY A 224 2.03 -25.65 4.30
N ALA A 225 1.93 -24.56 3.55
CA ALA A 225 0.78 -23.65 3.63
C ALA A 225 -0.47 -24.24 2.95
N ASP A 226 -1.64 -24.04 3.55
CA ASP A 226 -2.92 -24.52 3.03
C ASP A 226 -3.67 -23.43 2.25
N PHE A 227 -3.71 -23.54 0.92
CA PHE A 227 -4.45 -22.64 0.03
C PHE A 227 -5.79 -23.21 -0.46
N THR A 228 -6.29 -24.29 0.16
CA THR A 228 -7.55 -24.93 -0.23
C THR A 228 -8.69 -23.91 -0.23
N ASP A 229 -9.47 -23.87 -1.31
CA ASP A 229 -10.59 -22.95 -1.51
C ASP A 229 -10.22 -21.46 -1.52
N ALA A 230 -8.95 -21.08 -1.40
CA ALA A 230 -8.53 -19.69 -1.53
C ALA A 230 -8.84 -19.18 -2.94
N ILE A 231 -9.15 -17.89 -3.07
CA ILE A 231 -9.64 -17.31 -4.31
C ILE A 231 -8.50 -16.59 -5.03
N TYR A 232 -8.29 -16.90 -6.31
CA TYR A 232 -7.32 -16.21 -7.16
C TYR A 232 -7.96 -15.71 -8.46
N ASP A 233 -7.24 -14.82 -9.14
CA ASP A 233 -7.57 -14.33 -10.47
C ASP A 233 -6.31 -14.23 -11.35
N ILE A 234 -6.47 -13.72 -12.58
CA ILE A 234 -5.36 -13.48 -13.50
C ILE A 234 -4.32 -12.47 -12.97
N GLY A 235 -4.69 -11.66 -11.98
CA GLY A 235 -3.83 -10.69 -11.34
C GLY A 235 -2.93 -11.30 -10.26
N THR A 236 -3.29 -12.47 -9.73
CA THR A 236 -2.57 -13.15 -8.64
C THR A 236 -1.21 -13.64 -9.13
N ARG A 237 -0.13 -13.26 -8.43
CA ARG A 237 1.25 -13.55 -8.86
C ARG A 237 1.92 -14.53 -7.90
N LEU A 238 2.29 -15.70 -8.42
CA LEU A 238 3.04 -16.75 -7.75
C LEU A 238 4.31 -17.07 -8.54
N ASP A 239 5.30 -17.66 -7.89
CA ASP A 239 6.47 -18.21 -8.57
C ASP A 239 6.11 -19.45 -9.40
N GLN A 240 6.89 -19.74 -10.44
CA GLN A 240 6.68 -20.92 -11.28
C GLN A 240 6.62 -22.24 -10.48
N LYS A 241 7.45 -22.37 -9.43
CA LYS A 241 7.48 -23.54 -8.54
C LYS A 241 6.18 -23.72 -7.72
N GLN A 242 5.37 -22.67 -7.60
CA GLN A 242 4.14 -22.63 -6.79
C GLN A 242 2.86 -22.77 -7.63
N ILE A 243 2.97 -22.95 -8.95
CA ILE A 243 1.80 -23.06 -9.85
C ILE A 243 0.85 -24.20 -9.44
N HIS A 244 1.37 -25.25 -8.79
CA HIS A 244 0.58 -26.36 -8.27
C HIS A 244 -0.53 -25.91 -7.29
N LEU A 245 -0.35 -24.77 -6.60
CA LEU A 245 -1.36 -24.21 -5.69
C LEU A 245 -2.67 -23.90 -6.40
N PHE A 246 -2.65 -23.51 -7.68
CA PHE A 246 -3.88 -23.22 -8.42
C PHE A 246 -4.81 -24.44 -8.55
N SER A 247 -4.32 -25.66 -8.36
CA SER A 247 -5.15 -26.87 -8.38
C SER A 247 -6.07 -27.02 -7.16
N VAL A 248 -5.75 -26.36 -6.04
CA VAL A 248 -6.55 -26.39 -4.80
C VAL A 248 -7.30 -25.08 -4.54
N MET A 249 -6.99 -24.05 -5.31
CA MET A 249 -7.62 -22.73 -5.23
C MET A 249 -8.82 -22.61 -6.19
N LYS A 250 -9.67 -21.61 -5.95
CA LYS A 250 -10.80 -21.26 -6.80
C LYS A 250 -10.49 -20.03 -7.64
N LYS A 251 -10.60 -20.14 -8.96
CA LYS A 251 -10.48 -18.98 -9.85
C LYS A 251 -11.77 -18.16 -9.81
N GLU A 252 -11.69 -16.88 -9.49
CA GLU A 252 -12.79 -15.91 -9.62
C GLU A 252 -12.32 -14.60 -10.23
N GLY A 253 -13.21 -13.93 -10.98
CA GLY A 253 -12.92 -12.68 -11.68
C GLY A 253 -12.98 -12.86 -13.19
N LYS A 254 -13.41 -11.80 -13.90
CA LYS A 254 -13.53 -11.85 -15.36
C LYS A 254 -12.15 -12.06 -15.98
N ASP A 255 -12.05 -13.05 -16.86
CA ASP A 255 -11.05 -13.03 -17.93
C ASP A 255 -11.33 -11.77 -18.76
N ILE A 256 -10.69 -10.65 -18.41
CA ILE A 256 -10.85 -9.36 -19.12
C ILE A 256 -10.44 -9.44 -20.60
N TYR A 257 -10.02 -10.61 -21.08
CA TYR A 257 -9.65 -10.90 -22.46
C TYR A 257 -10.59 -11.88 -23.19
N LEU A 258 -11.67 -12.39 -22.57
CA LEU A 258 -12.55 -13.39 -23.21
C LEU A 258 -13.92 -12.89 -23.66
N ASN A 259 -14.21 -11.59 -23.59
CA ASN A 259 -15.36 -11.03 -24.28
C ASN A 259 -14.90 -10.27 -25.52
N LYS A 260 -14.77 -10.99 -26.64
CA LYS A 260 -14.93 -10.44 -27.98
C LYS A 260 -16.39 -10.54 -28.39
#